data_AF-A0A969NHM9-F1
#
_entry.id   AF-A0A969NHM9-F1
#
_cell.length_a   1.000
_cell.length_b   1.000
_cell.length_c   1.000
_cell.angle_alpha   90.00
_cell.angle_beta   90.00
_cell.angle_gamma   90.00
#
_symmetry.space_group_name_H-M   'P 1'
#
loop_
_entity.id
_entity.type
_entity.pdbx_description
1 polymer ?
#
loop_
_entity_poly.entity_id
_entity_poly.type
_entity_poly.pdbx_seq_one_letter_code
_entity_poly.pdbx_strand_id
1 'polypeptide(L)'
;MLSFRKAEEQKIVTIETNADSWSIENPASDWLDLSGSSGSGGMSNVTLSVTSKTITERTTTLTITAGNTTPGAQIVVSPAIIRIFVQY
;
A
#
# COMPACT_ATOMS: atom_id res chain seq x y z
N MET A 1 0.39 5.40 9.04
CA MET A 1 -0.80 4.78 8.41
C MET A 1 -1.11 5.53 7.13
N LEU A 2 -1.26 4.81 6.02
CA LEU A 2 -1.59 5.37 4.71
C LEU A 2 -3.09 5.21 4.45
N SER A 3 -3.81 6.29 4.13
CA SER A 3 -5.27 6.27 4.02
C SER A 3 -5.78 6.83 2.69
N PHE A 4 -6.68 6.12 2.00
CA PHE A 4 -7.19 6.48 0.68
C PHE A 4 -8.63 6.98 0.74
N ARG A 5 -8.90 8.27 0.47
CA ARG A 5 -10.22 8.89 0.65
C ARG A 5 -11.29 8.51 -0.37
N LYS A 6 -10.88 8.01 -1.54
CA LYS A 6 -11.78 7.63 -2.63
C LYS A 6 -11.29 6.32 -3.27
N ALA A 7 -12.19 5.56 -3.90
CA ALA A 7 -11.75 4.50 -4.82
C ALA A 7 -11.02 5.10 -6.00
N GLU A 8 -10.11 4.31 -6.57
CA GLU A 8 -9.20 4.71 -7.64
C GLU A 8 -8.22 5.82 -7.23
N GLU A 9 -8.21 6.22 -5.95
CA GLU A 9 -7.14 7.06 -5.42
C GLU A 9 -5.84 6.27 -5.44
N GLN A 10 -4.80 6.95 -5.89
CA GLN A 10 -3.46 6.41 -5.98
C GLN A 10 -2.56 7.13 -4.99
N LYS A 11 -1.61 6.40 -4.41
CA LYS A 11 -0.53 6.97 -3.61
C LYS A 11 0.77 6.34 -3.99
N ILE A 12 1.81 7.16 -4.02
CA ILE A 12 3.17 6.70 -4.30
C ILE A 12 3.85 6.46 -2.96
N VAL A 13 4.47 5.30 -2.83
CA VAL A 13 5.40 4.96 -1.76
C VAL A 13 6.79 4.86 -2.37
N THR A 14 7.74 5.60 -1.82
CA THR A 14 9.15 5.50 -2.20
C THR A 14 9.82 4.49 -1.27
N ILE A 15 10.45 3.48 -1.87
CA ILE A 15 11.29 2.50 -1.20
C ILE A 15 12.72 2.97 -1.39
N GLU A 16 13.38 3.28 -0.28
CA GLU A 16 14.81 3.56 -0.23
C GLU A 16 15.49 2.46 0.57
N THR A 17 16.48 1.82 -0.01
CA THR A 17 17.22 0.74 0.62
C THR A 17 18.65 0.71 0.12
N ASN A 18 19.57 0.13 0.89
CA ASN A 18 20.92 -0.19 0.45
C ASN A 18 21.06 -1.66 0.04
N ALA A 19 19.96 -2.43 0.07
CA ALA A 19 19.96 -3.81 -0.38
C ALA A 19 19.90 -3.91 -1.92
N ASP A 20 20.47 -4.98 -2.47
CA ASP A 20 20.46 -5.23 -3.91
C ASP A 20 19.04 -5.45 -4.46
N SER A 21 18.16 -6.00 -3.63
CA SER A 21 16.77 -6.29 -3.99
C SER A 21 15.80 -6.15 -2.82
N TRP A 22 14.54 -5.92 -3.17
CA TRP A 22 13.42 -5.84 -2.25
C TRP A 22 12.15 -6.50 -2.82
N SER A 23 11.25 -6.91 -1.93
CA SER A 23 9.93 -7.46 -2.26
C SER A 23 8.86 -6.97 -1.28
N ILE A 24 7.62 -6.87 -1.75
CA ILE A 24 6.43 -6.48 -1.00
C ILE A 24 5.44 -7.63 -1.00
N GLU A 25 5.05 -8.07 0.18
CA GLU A 25 3.94 -8.97 0.37
C GLU A 25 2.65 -8.16 0.54
N ASN A 26 1.67 -8.44 -0.34
CA ASN A 26 0.36 -7.79 -0.34
C ASN A 26 -0.75 -8.82 -0.10
N PRO A 27 -1.23 -8.97 1.14
CA PRO A 27 -2.32 -9.88 1.46
C PRO A 27 -3.71 -9.35 1.03
N ALA A 28 -3.77 -8.13 0.47
CA ALA A 28 -4.98 -7.45 0.03
C ALA A 28 -5.02 -7.24 -1.49
N SER A 29 -4.43 -8.16 -2.26
CA SER A 29 -4.38 -8.09 -3.73
C SER A 29 -5.76 -8.11 -4.39
N ASP A 30 -6.82 -8.43 -3.66
CA ASP A 30 -8.21 -8.38 -4.12
C ASP A 30 -8.78 -6.95 -4.20
N TRP A 31 -8.25 -6.00 -3.41
CA TRP A 31 -8.74 -4.60 -3.40
C TRP A 31 -7.65 -3.51 -3.44
N LEU A 32 -6.37 -3.89 -3.31
CA LEU A 32 -5.22 -3.01 -3.37
C LEU A 32 -4.25 -3.50 -4.45
N ASP A 33 -4.10 -2.72 -5.51
CA ASP A 33 -3.16 -2.99 -6.60
C ASP A 33 -1.83 -2.23 -6.37
N LEU A 34 -0.75 -2.85 -6.83
CA LEU A 34 0.61 -2.32 -6.72
C LEU A 34 1.25 -2.28 -8.10
N SER A 35 1.83 -1.14 -8.48
CA SER A 35 2.59 -1.05 -9.76
C SER A 35 3.83 -1.94 -9.80
N GLY A 36 4.28 -2.42 -8.64
CA GLY A 36 5.36 -3.39 -8.50
C GLY A 36 5.42 -3.96 -7.08
N SER A 37 5.61 -5.26 -6.96
CA SER A 37 5.77 -5.98 -5.69
C SER A 37 7.21 -6.45 -5.45
N SER A 38 8.14 -6.11 -6.34
CA SER A 38 9.56 -6.39 -6.18
C SER A 38 10.38 -5.43 -7.01
N GLY A 39 11.63 -5.22 -6.63
CA GLY A 39 12.56 -4.44 -7.42
C GLY A 39 14.00 -4.60 -6.97
N SER A 40 14.87 -3.94 -7.72
CA SER A 40 16.32 -3.94 -7.51
C SER A 40 16.84 -2.51 -7.51
N GLY A 41 17.86 -2.24 -6.69
CA GLY A 41 18.48 -0.93 -6.59
C GLY A 41 17.94 -0.09 -5.43
N GLY A 42 18.69 0.97 -5.10
CA GLY A 42 18.55 1.63 -3.81
C GLY A 42 17.39 2.63 -3.67
N MET A 43 16.68 2.92 -4.75
CA MET A 43 15.49 3.78 -4.73
C MET A 43 14.49 3.29 -5.77
N SER A 44 13.22 3.18 -5.38
CA SER A 44 12.13 2.76 -6.29
C SER A 44 10.80 3.37 -5.85
N ASN A 45 9.96 3.75 -6.80
CA ASN A 45 8.62 4.27 -6.54
C ASN A 45 7.58 3.18 -6.86
N VAL A 46 6.73 2.89 -5.89
CA VAL A 46 5.62 1.94 -6.03
C VAL A 46 4.30 2.68 -5.85
N THR A 47 3.45 2.62 -6.87
CA THR A 47 2.11 3.20 -6.82
C THR A 47 1.14 2.18 -6.23
N LEU A 48 0.46 2.56 -5.16
CA LEU A 48 -0.61 1.83 -4.52
C LEU A 48 -1.94 2.39 -5.04
N SER A 49 -2.83 1.53 -5.54
CA SER A 49 -4.12 1.91 -6.10
C SER A 49 -5.24 1.08 -5.47
N VAL A 50 -6.27 1.74 -4.93
CA VAL A 50 -7.44 1.03 -4.42
C VAL A 50 -8.43 0.77 -5.55
N THR A 51 -8.76 -0.50 -5.81
CA THR A 51 -9.57 -0.90 -6.97
C THR A 51 -11.08 -0.83 -6.73
N SER A 52 -11.53 -0.82 -5.47
CA SER A 52 -12.97 -0.83 -5.16
C SER A 52 -13.33 -0.04 -3.90
N LYS A 53 -14.56 0.50 -3.88
CA LYS A 53 -15.15 1.07 -2.66
C LYS A 53 -15.77 -0.07 -1.85
N THR A 54 -15.52 -0.06 -0.55
CA THR A 54 -16.17 -0.98 0.39
C THR A 54 -17.03 -0.17 1.36
N ILE A 55 -18.20 -0.70 1.71
CA ILE A 55 -19.12 -0.06 2.67
C ILE A 55 -18.49 -0.05 4.07
N THR A 56 -17.66 -1.05 4.37
CA THR A 56 -16.87 -1.18 5.58
C THR A 56 -15.43 -0.77 5.34
N GLU A 57 -14.80 -0.14 6.34
CA GLU A 57 -13.35 0.10 6.32
C GLU A 57 -12.62 -1.25 6.23
N ARG A 58 -11.59 -1.31 5.38
CA ARG A 58 -10.66 -2.44 5.33
C ARG A 58 -9.29 -1.94 5.78
N THR A 59 -8.53 -2.79 6.43
CA THR A 59 -7.15 -2.45 6.78
C THR A 59 -6.28 -3.64 6.40
N THR A 60 -5.14 -3.36 5.80
CA THR A 60 -4.14 -4.37 5.47
C THR A 60 -2.76 -3.88 5.88
N THR A 61 -1.84 -4.83 6.07
CA THR A 61 -0.43 -4.54 6.30
C THR A 61 0.37 -5.10 5.15
N LEU A 62 1.11 -4.23 4.46
CA LEU A 62 2.10 -4.62 3.48
C LEU A 62 3.43 -4.87 4.20
N THR A 63 4.08 -5.98 3.88
CA THR A 63 5.40 -6.33 4.43
C THR A 63 6.45 -6.14 3.35
N ILE A 64 7.43 -5.28 3.60
CA ILE A 64 8.54 -5.00 2.68
C ILE A 64 9.80 -5.67 3.21
N THR A 65 10.36 -6.60 2.44
CA THR A 65 11.62 -7.26 2.75
C THR A 65 12.69 -6.72 1.81
N ALA A 66 13.83 -6.29 2.34
CA ALA A 66 14.97 -5.83 1.55
C ALA A 66 16.23 -6.57 2.03
N GLY A 67 16.94 -7.22 1.10
CA GLY A 67 18.09 -8.08 1.44
C GLY A 67 17.73 -9.15 2.48
N ASN A 68 18.62 -9.35 3.47
CA ASN A 68 18.43 -10.32 4.57
C ASN A 68 17.77 -9.71 5.83
N THR A 69 17.06 -8.59 5.69
CA THR A 69 16.54 -7.87 6.86
C THR A 69 15.30 -8.57 7.44
N THR A 70 15.41 -9.03 8.69
CA THR A 70 14.29 -9.57 9.48
C THR A 70 14.20 -8.86 10.85
N PRO A 71 13.04 -8.29 11.23
CA PRO A 71 11.82 -8.15 10.42
C PRO A 71 11.95 -7.03 9.38
N GLY A 72 11.31 -7.20 8.22
CA GLY A 72 11.22 -6.17 7.19
C GLY A 72 10.41 -4.94 7.63
N ALA A 73 10.37 -3.90 6.80
CA ALA A 73 9.54 -2.71 7.06
C ALA A 73 8.05 -3.03 6.85
N GLN A 74 7.16 -2.45 7.66
CA GLN A 74 5.72 -2.67 7.57
C GLN A 74 4.97 -1.37 7.25
N ILE A 75 4.03 -1.44 6.31
CA ILE A 75 3.14 -0.33 5.95
C ILE A 75 1.70 -0.76 6.19
N VAL A 76 1.00 -0.06 7.10
CA VAL A 76 -0.44 -0.24 7.33
C VAL A 76 -1.24 0.68 6.39
N VAL A 77 -2.12 0.08 5.59
CA VAL A 77 -2.95 0.73 4.57
C VAL A 77 -4.43 0.55 4.90
N SER A 78 -5.22 1.62 4.78
CA SER A 78 -6.69 1.56 4.87
C SER A 78 -7.39 2.32 3.72
N PRO A 79 -8.40 1.76 3.04
CA PRO A 79 -9.34 2.53 2.24
C PRO A 79 -10.26 3.32 3.16
N ALA A 80 -10.57 4.55 2.78
CA ALA A 80 -11.37 5.44 3.60
C ALA A 80 -12.87 5.17 3.45
N ILE A 81 -13.51 5.55 4.56
CA ILE A 81 -14.91 5.72 4.82
C ILE A 81 -15.59 6.65 3.79
N ILE A 82 -16.77 6.25 3.29
CA ILE A 82 -17.77 7.17 2.74
C ILE A 82 -18.53 7.79 3.92
N ARG A 83 -18.28 9.08 4.24
CA ARG A 83 -19.19 9.85 5.12
C ARG A 83 -20.19 10.58 4.24
N ILE A 84 -21.45 10.15 4.25
CA ILE A 84 -22.56 10.94 3.73
C ILE A 84 -22.94 11.96 4.81
N PHE A 85 -22.78 13.25 4.54
CA PHE A 85 -23.42 14.30 5.32
C PHE A 85 -24.76 14.62 4.65
N VAL A 86 -25.86 14.28 5.31
CA VAL A 86 -27.18 14.87 4.98
C VAL A 86 -27.27 16.15 5.81
N GLN A 87 -27.30 17.30 5.14
CA GLN A 87 -27.67 18.57 5.78
C GLN A 87 -29.19 18.74 5.62
N TYR A 88 -29.87 18.97 6.75
CA TYR A 88 -31.22 19.56 6.78
C TYR A 88 -31.10 21.08 6.85
#